data_AF-A0A2S1EPW1-F1
#
_entry.id   AF-A0A2S1EPW1-F1
#
_cell.length_a   1.000
_cell.length_b   1.000
_cell.length_c   1.000
_cell.angle_alpha   90.00
_cell.angle_beta   90.00
_cell.angle_gamma   90.00
#
_symmetry.space_group_name_H-M   'P 1'
#
loop_
_entity.id
_entity.type
_entity.pdbx_description
1 polymer ?
#
loop_
_entity_poly.entity_id
_entity_poly.type
_entity_poly.pdbx_seq_one_letter_code
_entity_poly.pdbx_strand_id
1 'polypeptide(L)'
;MKILVVSDNHREEKILTEIVQKMGDQVDLMIHCGDSELAPDQEPMSNFKAVKGNNDYGLSYPNELVINAGQEQLYLTHGHLQRVNFSLTPLMLTGQEKGASMCATDILIN
;
A
#
# COMPACT_ATOMS: atom_id res chain seq x y z
N MET A 1 -3.80 16.24 7.53
CA MET A 1 -3.26 14.88 7.64
C MET A 1 -2.19 14.70 6.58
N LYS A 2 -1.07 14.05 6.92
CA LYS A 2 0.01 13.69 5.99
C LYS A 2 0.10 12.18 5.93
N ILE A 3 0.01 11.62 4.73
CA ILE A 3 0.11 10.19 4.49
C ILE A 3 1.38 9.95 3.67
N LEU A 4 2.21 9.03 4.12
CA LEU A 4 3.35 8.54 3.36
C LEU A 4 2.94 7.26 2.64
N VAL A 5 3.08 7.27 1.31
CA VAL A 5 2.78 6.14 0.42
C VAL A 5 4.09 5.61 -0.13
N VAL A 6 4.32 4.30 0.02
CA VAL A 6 5.50 3.58 -0.50
C VAL A 6 5.02 2.34 -1.24
N SER A 7 5.78 1.83 -2.20
CA SER A 7 5.51 0.56 -2.88
C SER A 7 6.80 -0.05 -3.42
N ASP A 8 6.76 -1.34 -3.76
CA ASP A 8 7.71 -2.01 -4.66
C ASP A 8 9.18 -1.87 -4.24
N ASN A 9 9.44 -1.97 -2.94
CA ASN A 9 10.83 -1.97 -2.46
C ASN A 9 11.59 -3.26 -2.80
N HIS A 10 10.92 -4.35 -3.19
CA HIS A 10 11.56 -5.60 -3.64
C HIS A 10 12.73 -6.06 -2.75
N ARG A 11 12.45 -6.33 -1.47
CA ARG A 11 13.43 -6.74 -0.43
C ARG A 11 14.42 -5.68 0.02
N GLU A 12 14.40 -4.46 -0.55
CA GLU A 12 15.27 -3.38 -0.11
C GLU A 12 14.84 -2.83 1.27
N GLU A 13 15.20 -3.54 2.32
CA GLU A 13 14.86 -3.20 3.71
C GLU A 13 15.49 -1.85 4.14
N LYS A 14 16.70 -1.58 3.64
CA LYS A 14 17.47 -0.39 4.04
C LYS A 14 16.76 0.91 3.63
N ILE A 15 16.20 0.97 2.42
CA ILE A 15 15.50 2.17 1.96
C ILE A 15 14.23 2.42 2.77
N LEU A 16 13.48 1.36 3.10
CA LEU A 16 12.31 1.48 3.97
C LEU A 16 12.70 1.96 5.38
N THR A 17 13.78 1.41 5.93
CA THR A 17 14.30 1.83 7.24
C THR A 17 14.69 3.30 7.25
N GLU A 18 15.38 3.78 6.21
CA GLU A 18 15.73 5.20 6.08
C GLU A 18 14.50 6.09 5.92
N ILE A 19 13.47 5.63 5.19
CA ILE A 19 12.21 6.35 5.03
C ILE A 19 11.48 6.47 6.37
N VAL A 20 11.34 5.38 7.12
CA VAL A 20 10.73 5.37 8.47
C VAL A 20 11.48 6.33 9.39
N GLN A 21 12.81 6.26 9.43
CA GLN A 21 13.62 7.13 10.29
C GLN A 21 13.50 8.62 9.94
N LYS A 22 13.44 8.96 8.64
CA LYS A 22 13.39 10.36 8.18
C LYS A 22 11.98 10.94 8.30
N MET A 23 10.96 10.16 7.97
CA MET A 23 9.60 10.66 7.73
C MET A 23 8.58 10.21 8.79
N GLY A 24 8.85 9.16 9.56
CA GLY A 24 7.89 8.54 10.48
C GLY A 24 7.26 9.52 11.46
N ASP A 25 8.08 10.37 12.11
CA ASP A 25 7.61 11.38 13.05
C ASP A 25 6.94 12.60 12.38
N GLN A 26 6.96 12.68 11.05
CA GLN A 26 6.44 13.82 10.27
C GLN A 26 5.11 13.52 9.58
N VAL A 27 4.63 12.27 9.64
CA VAL A 27 3.43 11.80 8.96
C VAL A 27 2.47 11.11 9.93
N ASP A 28 1.18 11.17 9.63
CA ASP A 28 0.13 10.59 10.48
C ASP A 28 -0.15 9.11 10.14
N LEU A 29 0.18 8.69 8.92
CA LEU A 29 -0.07 7.35 8.40
C LEU A 29 0.99 6.96 7.38
N MET A 30 1.51 5.73 7.51
CA MET A 30 2.39 5.10 6.52
C MET A 30 1.67 3.91 5.89
N ILE A 31 1.62 3.87 4.56
CA ILE A 31 1.01 2.77 3.81
C ILE A 31 1.99 2.19 2.79
N HIS A 32 1.89 0.88 2.55
CA HIS A 32 2.66 0.18 1.53
C HIS A 32 1.72 -0.47 0.51
N CYS A 33 1.88 -0.17 -0.77
CA CYS A 33 1.02 -0.72 -1.83
C CYS A 33 1.39 -2.15 -2.25
N GLY A 34 2.36 -2.80 -1.60
CA GLY A 34 2.71 -4.22 -1.81
C GLY A 34 4.07 -4.41 -2.49
N ASP A 35 4.41 -5.66 -2.80
CA ASP A 35 5.70 -6.06 -3.37
C ASP A 35 6.89 -5.67 -2.48
N SER A 36 6.69 -5.83 -1.18
CA SER A 36 7.75 -5.63 -0.20
C SER A 36 8.73 -6.79 -0.17
N GLU A 37 8.20 -8.01 -0.37
CA GLU A 37 8.87 -9.29 -0.18
C GLU A 37 9.42 -9.48 1.25
N LEU A 38 8.81 -8.78 2.21
CA LEU A 38 9.18 -8.72 3.61
C LEU A 38 7.96 -9.09 4.48
N ALA A 39 8.13 -9.85 5.56
CA ALA A 39 7.03 -10.27 6.44
C ALA A 39 6.30 -9.08 7.11
N PRO A 40 4.97 -9.16 7.34
CA PRO A 40 4.19 -8.05 7.91
C PRO A 40 4.58 -7.66 9.34
N ASP A 41 5.12 -8.60 10.10
CA ASP A 41 5.51 -8.45 11.50
C ASP A 41 7.00 -8.10 11.69
N GLN A 42 7.79 -8.05 10.61
CA GLN A 42 9.19 -7.66 10.68
C GLN A 42 9.37 -6.16 10.46
N GLU A 43 10.32 -5.56 11.18
CA GLU A 43 10.79 -4.21 10.86
C GLU A 43 11.46 -4.21 9.48
N PRO A 44 11.26 -3.17 8.65
CA PRO A 44 10.50 -1.95 8.92
C PRO A 44 9.01 -2.03 8.51
N MET A 45 8.53 -3.17 8.00
CA MET A 45 7.17 -3.32 7.46
C MET A 45 6.06 -3.19 8.51
N SER A 46 6.33 -3.57 9.75
CA SER A 46 5.46 -3.36 10.92
C SER A 46 4.98 -1.91 11.10
N ASN A 47 5.72 -0.91 10.57
CA ASN A 47 5.35 0.50 10.60
C ASN A 47 4.27 0.87 9.55
N PHE A 48 4.02 0.02 8.57
CA PHE A 48 3.15 0.30 7.43
C PHE A 48 1.81 -0.43 7.54
N LYS A 49 0.73 0.22 7.08
CA LYS A 49 -0.47 -0.51 6.63
C LYS A 49 -0.22 -0.99 5.21
N ALA A 50 -0.03 -2.29 5.05
CA ALA A 50 0.41 -2.88 3.80
C ALA A 50 -0.63 -3.84 3.22
N VAL A 51 -0.67 -3.90 1.89
CA VAL A 51 -1.43 -4.90 1.12
C VAL A 51 -0.50 -5.81 0.36
N LYS A 52 -1.03 -6.94 -0.08
CA LYS A 52 -0.27 -7.98 -0.76
C LYS A 52 -0.04 -7.63 -2.23
N GLY A 53 1.22 -7.58 -2.64
CA GLY A 53 1.60 -7.54 -4.04
C GLY A 53 1.76 -8.91 -4.69
N ASN A 54 1.95 -8.94 -6.01
CA ASN A 54 2.09 -10.21 -6.74
C ASN A 54 3.39 -10.95 -6.43
N ASN A 55 4.42 -10.27 -5.92
CA ASN A 55 5.69 -10.87 -5.53
C ASN A 55 5.79 -11.20 -4.02
N ASP A 56 4.78 -10.85 -3.21
CA ASP A 56 4.71 -11.18 -1.76
C ASP A 56 4.29 -12.65 -1.50
N TYR A 57 4.98 -13.62 -2.12
CA TYR A 57 4.64 -15.04 -2.04
C TYR A 57 4.74 -15.60 -0.61
N GLY A 58 3.73 -16.35 -0.18
CA GLY A 58 3.69 -16.96 1.15
C GLY A 58 3.51 -15.98 2.32
N LEU A 59 3.45 -14.68 2.05
CA LEU A 59 3.24 -13.66 3.07
C LEU A 59 1.75 -13.43 3.35
N SER A 60 1.43 -13.13 4.61
CA SER A 60 0.08 -12.99 5.15
C SER A 60 -0.47 -11.57 5.09
N TYR A 61 -0.17 -10.84 4.02
CA TYR A 61 -0.80 -9.55 3.74
C TYR A 61 -2.23 -9.72 3.20
N PRO A 62 -3.15 -8.81 3.55
CA PRO A 62 -4.47 -8.76 2.91
C PRO A 62 -4.34 -8.25 1.47
N ASN A 63 -5.24 -8.68 0.58
CA ASN A 63 -5.24 -8.18 -0.81
C ASN A 63 -5.68 -6.72 -0.93
N GLU A 64 -6.52 -6.27 0.00
CA GLU A 64 -7.07 -4.92 0.04
C GLU A 64 -7.25 -4.43 1.47
N LEU A 65 -7.23 -3.11 1.67
CA LEU A 65 -7.53 -2.44 2.92
C LEU A 65 -8.42 -1.22 2.66
N VAL A 66 -9.30 -0.92 3.60
CA VAL A 66 -10.00 0.37 3.68
C VAL A 66 -9.56 1.02 4.98
N ILE A 67 -8.93 2.19 4.88
CA ILE A 67 -8.28 2.88 6.01
C ILE A 67 -8.96 4.22 6.21
N ASN A 68 -9.40 4.47 7.45
CA ASN A 68 -9.88 5.78 7.84
C ASN A 68 -8.69 6.75 7.95
N ALA A 69 -8.70 7.78 7.11
CA ALA A 69 -7.69 8.83 7.04
C ALA A 69 -8.31 10.19 7.44
N GLY A 70 -8.83 10.26 8.67
CA GLY A 70 -9.44 11.46 9.22
C GLY A 70 -10.89 11.62 8.78
N GLN A 71 -11.15 12.54 7.84
CA GLN A 71 -12.46 12.69 7.21
C GLN A 71 -12.58 11.91 5.90
N GLU A 72 -11.45 11.40 5.41
CA GLU A 72 -11.36 10.67 4.14
C GLU A 72 -11.31 9.16 4.39
N GLN A 73 -11.78 8.39 3.41
CA GLN A 73 -11.68 6.93 3.40
C GLN A 73 -10.74 6.53 2.26
N LEU A 74 -9.65 5.84 2.59
CA LEU A 74 -8.65 5.39 1.64
C LEU A 74 -8.86 3.91 1.32
N TYR A 75 -9.08 3.59 0.06
CA TYR A 75 -9.00 2.24 -0.46
C TYR A 75 -7.56 1.94 -0.93
N LEU A 76 -6.96 0.88 -0.42
CA LEU A 76 -5.58 0.46 -0.70
C LEU A 76 -5.59 -0.96 -1.27
N THR A 77 -4.87 -1.17 -2.37
CA THR A 77 -4.69 -2.46 -3.05
C THR A 77 -3.37 -2.42 -3.83
N HIS A 78 -2.77 -3.55 -4.20
CA HIS A 78 -1.57 -3.52 -5.05
C HIS A 78 -1.89 -3.18 -6.51
N GLY A 79 -3.04 -3.66 -7.03
CA GLY A 79 -3.54 -3.27 -8.35
C GLY A 79 -3.53 -4.41 -9.39
N HIS A 80 -2.72 -5.45 -9.18
CA HIS A 80 -2.65 -6.63 -10.06
C HIS A 80 -4.01 -7.32 -10.23
N LEU A 81 -4.78 -7.45 -9.15
CA LEU A 81 -6.14 -8.02 -9.19
C LEU A 81 -7.13 -7.09 -9.93
N GLN A 82 -6.87 -5.79 -9.89
CA GLN A 82 -7.75 -4.74 -10.41
C GLN A 82 -7.43 -4.44 -11.89
N ARG A 83 -6.44 -5.12 -12.47
CA ARG A 83 -6.01 -4.99 -13.87
C ARG A 83 -5.68 -3.54 -14.25
N VAL A 84 -5.02 -2.82 -13.34
CA VAL A 84 -4.69 -1.39 -13.48
C VAL A 84 -3.85 -1.09 -14.72
N ASN A 85 -3.09 -2.06 -15.24
CA ASN A 85 -2.32 -1.95 -16.48
C ASN A 85 -3.19 -1.77 -17.72
N PHE A 86 -4.44 -2.20 -17.66
CA PHE A 86 -5.39 -2.08 -18.77
C PHE A 86 -6.32 -0.87 -18.57
N SER A 87 -6.78 -0.65 -17.34
CA SER A 87 -7.67 0.47 -17.01
C SER A 87 -7.71 0.71 -15.52
N LEU A 88 -7.87 1.97 -15.12
CA LEU A 88 -8.16 2.35 -13.74
C LEU A 88 -9.63 2.18 -13.34
N THR A 89 -10.52 1.86 -14.31
CA THR A 89 -11.96 1.75 -14.05
C THR A 89 -12.32 0.75 -12.94
N PRO A 90 -11.77 -0.49 -12.90
CA PRO A 90 -12.10 -1.44 -11.84
C PRO A 90 -11.65 -0.96 -10.46
N LEU A 91 -10.47 -0.32 -10.37
CA LEU A 91 -9.97 0.30 -9.15
C LEU A 91 -10.95 1.38 -8.65
N MET A 92 -11.35 2.30 -9.52
CA MET A 92 -12.26 3.39 -9.18
C MET A 92 -13.64 2.89 -8.74
N LEU A 93 -14.21 1.91 -9.45
CA LEU A 93 -15.50 1.32 -9.09
C LEU A 93 -15.44 0.60 -7.74
N THR A 94 -14.36 -0.13 -7.48
CA THR A 94 -14.16 -0.80 -6.18
C THR A 94 -14.03 0.22 -5.06
N GLY A 95 -13.24 1.28 -5.27
CA GLY A 95 -13.13 2.38 -4.30
C GLY A 95 -14.48 3.01 -4.00
N GLN A 96 -15.29 3.28 -5.03
CA GLN A 96 -16.65 3.82 -4.86
C GLN A 96 -17.56 2.85 -4.09
N GLU A 97 -17.54 1.56 -4.41
CA GLU A 97 -18.31 0.52 -3.69
C GLU A 97 -17.94 0.49 -2.20
N LYS A 98 -16.66 0.66 -1.87
CA LYS A 98 -16.15 0.70 -0.49
C LYS A 98 -16.38 2.06 0.20
N GLY A 99 -16.99 3.04 -0.48
CA GLY A 99 -17.19 4.38 0.05
C GLY A 99 -15.90 5.17 0.24
N ALA A 100 -14.84 4.81 -0.49
CA ALA A 100 -13.56 5.50 -0.44
C ALA A 100 -13.60 6.80 -1.24
N SER A 101 -13.01 7.86 -0.67
CA SER A 101 -12.78 9.14 -1.34
C SER A 101 -11.43 9.19 -2.06
N MET A 102 -10.51 8.27 -1.72
CA MET A 102 -9.20 8.12 -2.35
C MET A 102 -8.87 6.65 -2.58
N CYS A 103 -8.14 6.37 -3.67
CA CYS A 103 -7.56 5.05 -3.96
C CYS A 103 -6.03 5.16 -4.04
N ALA A 104 -5.32 4.24 -3.40
CA ALA A 104 -3.88 4.05 -3.54
C ALA A 104 -3.58 2.65 -4.10
N THR A 105 -2.74 2.60 -5.12
CA THR A 105 -2.33 1.37 -5.79
C THR A 105 -0.94 1.51 -6.37
N ASP A 106 -0.25 0.39 -6.58
CA ASP A 106 0.85 0.37 -7.53
C ASP A 106 0.33 0.27 -8.96
N ILE A 107 1.07 0.85 -9.92
CA ILE A 107 0.80 0.71 -11.35
C ILE A 107 1.91 -0.19 -11.92
N LEU A 108 1.54 -1.42 -12.26
CA LEU A 108 2.50 -2.42 -12.68
C LEU A 108 3.00 -2.10 -14.09
N ILE A 109 4.27 -1.79 -14.22
CA ILE A 109 4.89 -1.60 -15.54
C ILE A 109 5.61 -2.91 -15.88
N ASN A 110 5.14 -3.59 -16.92
CA ASN A 110 5.82 -4.77 -17.49
C ASN A 110 7.09 -4.38 -18.25
#